data_AF-A0A8F4FU18-F1
#
_entry.id   AF-A0A8F4FU18-F1
#
_cell.length_a   1.000
_cell.length_b   1.000
_cell.length_c   1.000
_cell.angle_alpha   90.00
_cell.angle_beta   90.00
_cell.angle_gamma   90.00
#
_symmetry.space_group_name_H-M   'P 1'
#
loop_
_entity.id
_entity.type
_entity.pdbx_description
1 polymer ?
#
loop_
_entity_poly.entity_id
_entity_poly.type
_entity_poly.pdbx_seq_one_letter_code
_entity_poly.pdbx_strand_id
1 'polypeptide(L)'
;MATDLPAPPSPPSGDSDPTAPIQVDVTFGRRQRITYHVGTTVVAALAVLVLVGAVTAPAVAANVGLAVLGLLLLAGAAQLVRLRARVFAPRSLVFDGRGIRQVAVDRRAFEVEWSELTQARVSYARKASPLRSPLALGGVTDDAPPGGNPARHLAVSTFVRLDLVPADRSFLDRHPNLKPFRRFTKPPGGQLPPAPWADDVGSSQAIIRIPFGDLPEVAAALDAGLRRFAGPRHHPPVNEGLALGFTYS
;
A
#
# COMPACT_ATOMS: atom_id res chain seq x y z
N MET A 1 -25.19 7.23 -53.19
CA MET A 1 -24.62 8.07 -52.12
C MET A 1 -24.09 7.14 -51.05
N ALA A 2 -22.79 6.82 -51.10
CA ALA A 2 -22.12 6.02 -50.07
C ALA A 2 -21.48 7.00 -49.07
N THR A 3 -21.82 6.86 -47.80
CA THR A 3 -21.34 7.70 -46.71
C THR A 3 -19.91 7.30 -46.38
N ASP A 4 -18.96 8.18 -46.68
CA ASP A 4 -17.54 8.01 -46.37
C ASP A 4 -17.34 8.16 -44.86
N LEU A 5 -17.05 7.06 -44.18
CA LEU A 5 -16.81 7.04 -42.73
C LEU A 5 -15.35 7.46 -42.48
N PRO A 6 -15.09 8.45 -41.60
CA PRO A 6 -13.72 8.88 -41.32
C PRO A 6 -12.90 7.73 -40.74
N ALA A 7 -11.70 7.54 -41.28
CA ALA A 7 -10.76 6.53 -40.82
C ALA A 7 -10.48 6.70 -39.32
N PRO A 8 -10.37 5.61 -38.54
CA PRO A 8 -10.09 5.69 -37.12
C PRO A 8 -8.73 6.37 -36.89
N PRO A 9 -8.60 7.20 -35.84
CA PRO A 9 -7.34 7.85 -35.50
C PRO A 9 -6.28 6.77 -35.25
N SER A 10 -5.11 6.93 -35.86
CA SER A 10 -3.97 6.05 -35.63
C SER A 10 -3.61 6.05 -34.13
N PRO A 11 -3.27 4.88 -33.54
CA PRO A 11 -2.80 4.85 -32.16
C PRO A 11 -1.54 5.72 -32.03
N PRO A 12 -1.34 6.41 -30.89
CA PRO A 12 -0.16 7.23 -30.69
C PRO A 12 1.07 6.35 -30.87
N SER A 13 1.93 6.73 -31.83
CA SER A 13 3.25 6.16 -32.05
C SER A 13 4.12 6.51 -30.83
N GLY A 14 3.93 5.76 -29.75
CA GLY A 14 4.74 5.87 -28.55
C GLY A 14 6.11 5.28 -28.81
N ASP A 15 6.97 6.04 -29.49
CA ASP A 15 8.42 5.87 -29.45
C ASP A 15 8.86 6.13 -28.00
N SER A 16 8.66 5.10 -27.19
CA SER A 16 9.03 5.09 -25.80
C SER A 16 10.53 4.87 -25.81
N ASP A 17 11.32 5.95 -25.80
CA ASP A 17 12.77 5.89 -25.65
C ASP A 17 13.09 4.78 -24.63
N PRO A 18 13.77 3.68 -25.02
CA PRO A 18 13.96 2.50 -24.18
C PRO A 18 14.80 2.81 -22.94
N THR A 19 15.44 3.97 -22.88
CA THR A 19 16.19 4.45 -21.73
C THR A 19 15.42 5.39 -20.81
N ALA A 20 14.25 5.88 -21.24
CA ALA A 20 13.44 6.81 -20.45
C ALA A 20 12.96 6.16 -19.13
N PRO A 21 13.12 6.85 -17.99
CA PRO A 21 12.80 6.30 -16.68
C PRO A 21 11.30 6.00 -16.55
N ILE A 22 10.96 4.87 -15.91
CA ILE A 22 9.57 4.52 -15.59
C ILE A 22 9.26 5.02 -14.19
N GLN A 23 8.32 5.96 -14.09
CA GLN A 23 7.80 6.44 -12.82
C GLN A 23 6.48 5.72 -12.49
N VAL A 24 6.47 4.97 -11.39
CA VAL A 24 5.29 4.30 -10.85
C VAL A 24 4.80 5.10 -9.64
N ASP A 25 3.59 5.62 -9.73
CA ASP A 25 2.92 6.20 -8.56
C ASP A 25 2.48 5.05 -7.63
N VAL A 26 3.13 4.99 -6.46
CA VAL A 26 2.85 4.00 -5.42
C VAL A 26 2.12 4.61 -4.22
N THR A 27 1.48 5.76 -4.42
CA THR A 27 0.71 6.40 -3.37
C THR A 27 -0.50 5.54 -3.00
N PHE A 28 -0.78 5.47 -1.69
CA PHE A 28 -1.87 4.69 -1.09
C PHE A 28 -3.13 4.54 -1.96
N GLY A 29 -3.62 3.30 -2.03
CA GLY A 29 -4.79 2.92 -2.82
C GLY A 29 -6.04 3.72 -2.54
N ARG A 30 -6.83 3.92 -3.60
CA ARG A 30 -8.06 4.73 -3.63
C ARG A 30 -9.00 4.42 -2.46
N ARG A 31 -9.09 3.15 -2.06
CA ARG A 31 -9.94 2.69 -0.96
C ARG A 31 -9.53 3.25 0.40
N GLN A 32 -8.23 3.29 0.72
CA GLN A 32 -7.77 3.83 2.01
C GLN A 32 -7.94 5.34 2.09
N ARG A 33 -7.80 6.06 0.96
CA ARG A 33 -8.15 7.49 0.88
C ARG A 33 -9.63 7.70 1.20
N ILE A 34 -10.53 6.90 0.61
CA ILE A 34 -11.98 7.00 0.84
C ILE A 34 -12.32 6.74 2.31
N THR A 35 -11.84 5.63 2.90
CA THR A 35 -12.12 5.31 4.30
C THR A 35 -11.64 6.41 5.25
N TYR A 36 -10.44 6.96 5.00
CA TYR A 36 -9.91 8.06 5.79
C TYR A 36 -10.78 9.32 5.68
N HIS A 37 -11.18 9.69 4.47
CA HIS A 37 -12.05 10.84 4.22
C HIS A 37 -13.39 10.69 4.94
N VAL A 38 -14.07 9.54 4.78
CA VAL A 38 -15.34 9.26 5.45
C VAL A 38 -15.17 9.34 6.97
N GLY A 39 -14.13 8.71 7.53
CA GLY A 39 -13.85 8.76 8.96
C GLY A 39 -13.65 10.19 9.48
N THR A 40 -12.83 10.99 8.80
CA THR A 40 -12.60 12.39 9.21
C THR A 40 -13.84 13.25 9.11
N THR A 41 -14.67 13.07 8.06
CA THR A 41 -15.90 13.84 7.88
C THR A 41 -16.93 13.50 8.95
N VAL A 42 -17.09 12.21 9.29
CA VAL A 42 -18.02 11.77 10.33
C VAL A 42 -17.60 12.31 11.70
N VAL A 43 -16.32 12.23 12.05
CA VAL A 43 -15.80 12.76 13.33
C VAL A 43 -16.00 14.28 13.41
N ALA A 44 -15.72 15.01 12.32
CA ALA A 44 -15.93 16.45 12.28
C ALA A 44 -17.42 16.83 12.42
N ALA A 45 -18.31 16.12 11.74
CA ALA A 45 -19.76 16.36 11.84
C ALA A 45 -20.28 16.10 13.25
N LEU A 46 -19.85 15.00 13.90
CA LEU A 46 -20.19 14.71 15.29
C LEU A 46 -19.67 15.79 16.25
N ALA A 47 -18.45 16.28 16.03
CA ALA A 47 -17.87 17.36 16.83
C ALA A 47 -18.74 18.64 16.76
N VAL A 48 -19.18 19.01 15.56
CA VAL A 48 -20.08 20.16 15.35
C VAL A 48 -21.43 19.94 16.03
N LEU A 49 -22.02 18.76 15.89
CA LEU A 49 -23.32 18.44 16.52
C LEU A 49 -23.24 18.55 18.05
N VAL A 50 -22.15 18.04 18.65
CA VAL A 50 -21.89 18.12 20.09
C VAL A 50 -21.73 19.58 20.53
N LEU A 51 -21.05 20.41 19.75
CA LEU A 51 -20.91 21.85 20.02
C LEU A 51 -22.24 22.59 19.94
N VAL A 52 -23.07 22.31 18.93
CA VAL A 52 -24.41 22.89 18.82
C VAL A 52 -25.25 22.52 20.03
N GLY A 53 -25.24 21.23 20.42
CA GLY A 53 -25.94 20.75 21.61
C GLY A 53 -25.50 21.47 22.90
N ALA A 54 -24.20 21.76 23.03
CA ALA A 54 -23.64 22.52 24.16
C ALA A 54 -24.19 23.95 24.27
N VAL A 55 -24.46 24.61 23.13
CA VAL A 55 -24.95 25.99 23.09
C VAL A 55 -26.47 26.05 23.32
N THR A 56 -27.20 25.02 22.90
CA THR A 56 -28.68 24.98 22.99
C THR A 56 -29.22 24.39 24.28
N ALA A 57 -28.39 23.74 25.11
CA ALA A 57 -28.85 23.04 26.29
C ALA A 57 -29.18 23.99 27.46
N PRO A 58 -30.30 23.77 28.18
CA PRO A 58 -30.78 24.69 29.21
C PRO A 58 -29.99 24.61 30.54
N ALA A 59 -29.09 23.62 30.69
CA ALA A 59 -28.37 23.36 31.93
C ALA A 59 -26.88 23.71 31.81
N VAL A 60 -26.43 24.71 32.58
CA VAL A 60 -25.05 25.26 32.52
C VAL A 60 -23.96 24.19 32.70
N ALA A 61 -24.14 23.23 33.61
CA ALA A 61 -23.16 22.17 33.83
C ALA A 61 -23.03 21.16 32.66
N ALA A 62 -24.14 20.89 31.96
CA ALA A 62 -24.13 20.04 30.77
C ALA A 62 -23.43 20.74 29.59
N ASN A 63 -23.55 22.07 29.51
CA ASN A 63 -22.98 22.88 28.43
C ASN A 63 -21.45 22.85 28.46
N VAL A 64 -20.83 22.90 29.64
CA VAL A 64 -19.36 22.82 29.77
C VAL A 64 -18.85 21.46 29.32
N GLY A 65 -19.50 20.36 29.76
CA GLY A 65 -19.09 19.01 29.37
C GLY A 65 -19.18 18.75 27.87
N LEU A 66 -20.29 19.17 27.23
CA LEU A 66 -20.47 19.05 25.79
C LEU A 66 -19.50 19.95 25.01
N ALA A 67 -19.25 21.17 25.48
CA ALA A 67 -18.29 22.08 24.83
C ALA A 67 -16.87 21.50 24.82
N VAL A 68 -16.41 20.94 25.96
CA VAL A 68 -15.09 20.30 26.06
C VAL A 68 -15.00 19.08 25.14
N LEU A 69 -16.03 18.23 25.12
CA LEU A 69 -16.07 17.06 24.23
C LEU A 69 -16.00 17.47 22.75
N GLY A 70 -16.79 18.49 22.36
CA GLY A 70 -16.78 19.01 21.00
C GLY A 70 -15.42 19.56 20.57
N LEU A 71 -14.76 20.32 21.46
CA LEU A 71 -13.38 20.81 21.25
C LEU A 71 -12.37 19.68 21.10
N LEU A 72 -12.44 18.64 21.94
CA LEU A 72 -11.55 17.47 21.84
C LEU A 72 -11.74 16.72 20.52
N LEU A 73 -12.99 16.55 20.06
CA LEU A 73 -13.26 15.91 18.77
C LEU A 73 -12.75 16.75 17.59
N LEU A 74 -12.91 18.08 17.64
CA LEU A 74 -12.33 18.98 16.64
C LEU A 74 -10.80 18.94 16.63
N ALA A 75 -10.16 18.96 17.81
CA ALA A 75 -8.71 18.85 17.94
C ALA A 75 -8.22 17.51 17.37
N GLY A 76 -8.94 16.42 17.65
CA GLY A 76 -8.67 15.09 17.07
C GLY A 76 -8.78 15.08 15.54
N ALA A 77 -9.86 15.67 14.99
CA ALA A 77 -10.05 15.79 13.54
C ALA A 77 -8.95 16.63 12.88
N ALA A 78 -8.59 17.76 13.47
CA ALA A 78 -7.50 18.62 12.99
C ALA A 78 -6.14 17.89 13.03
N GLN A 79 -5.88 17.12 14.08
CA GLN A 79 -4.66 16.33 14.20
C GLN A 79 -4.61 15.21 13.15
N LEU A 80 -5.73 14.53 12.89
CA LEU A 80 -5.84 13.59 11.78
C LEU A 80 -5.50 14.29 10.46
N VAL A 81 -6.14 15.43 10.15
CA VAL A 81 -5.86 16.19 8.92
C VAL A 81 -4.38 16.57 8.79
N ARG A 82 -3.71 16.95 9.89
CA ARG A 82 -2.25 17.19 9.87
C ARG A 82 -1.46 15.92 9.57
N LEU A 83 -1.84 14.78 10.15
CA LEU A 83 -1.21 13.49 9.88
C LEU A 83 -1.49 13.01 8.45
N ARG A 84 -2.58 13.45 7.82
CA ARG A 84 -2.92 13.15 6.42
C ARG A 84 -1.76 13.48 5.48
N ALA A 85 -1.18 14.68 5.59
CA ALA A 85 -0.09 15.08 4.70
C ALA A 85 1.15 14.18 4.83
N ARG A 86 1.39 13.62 6.02
CA ARG A 86 2.49 12.68 6.27
C ARG A 86 2.16 11.27 5.81
N VAL A 87 0.93 10.82 6.00
CA VAL A 87 0.51 9.45 5.64
C VAL A 87 0.29 9.35 4.12
N PHE A 88 -0.33 10.34 3.50
CA PHE A 88 -0.68 10.35 2.08
C PHE A 88 0.29 11.16 1.22
N ALA A 89 1.50 11.44 1.72
CA ALA A 89 2.53 12.05 0.90
C ALA A 89 2.68 11.25 -0.40
N PRO A 90 2.68 11.89 -1.57
CA PRO A 90 2.85 11.19 -2.83
C PRO A 90 4.19 10.47 -2.80
N ARG A 91 4.15 9.18 -3.14
CA ARG A 91 5.33 8.33 -3.22
C ARG A 91 5.37 7.81 -4.63
N SER A 92 6.42 8.15 -5.36
CA SER A 92 6.69 7.52 -6.64
C SER A 92 7.97 6.69 -6.54
N LEU A 93 7.97 5.56 -7.24
CA LEU A 93 9.18 4.81 -7.53
C LEU A 93 9.58 5.11 -8.95
N VAL A 94 10.84 5.45 -9.14
CA VAL A 94 11.43 5.66 -10.45
C VAL A 94 12.41 4.54 -10.70
N PHE A 95 12.23 3.85 -11.81
CA PHE A 95 13.13 2.83 -12.34
C PHE A 95 13.90 3.42 -13.50
N ASP A 96 15.22 3.33 -13.46
CA ASP A 96 16.10 3.78 -14.52
C ASP A 96 17.31 2.85 -14.68
N GLY A 97 18.22 3.17 -15.60
CA GLY A 97 19.40 2.33 -15.85
C GLY A 97 20.37 2.22 -14.66
N ARG A 98 20.27 3.09 -13.65
CA ARG A 98 21.14 3.06 -12.46
C ARG A 98 20.54 2.19 -11.36
N GLY A 99 19.24 2.32 -11.13
CA GLY A 99 18.61 1.65 -10.00
C GLY A 99 17.13 1.91 -9.83
N ILE A 100 16.71 1.75 -8.58
CA ILE A 100 15.38 2.09 -8.08
C ILE A 100 15.53 3.25 -7.11
N ARG A 101 14.83 4.35 -7.37
CA ARG A 101 14.72 5.44 -6.40
C ARG A 101 13.29 5.68 -5.99
N GLN A 102 13.07 5.87 -4.70
CA GLN A 102 11.82 6.38 -4.18
C GLN A 102 11.91 7.90 -4.10
N VAL A 103 11.09 8.57 -4.90
CA VAL A 103 10.85 10.00 -4.76
C VAL A 103 9.70 10.14 -3.78
N ALA A 104 10.03 10.51 -2.55
CA ALA A 104 9.06 10.80 -1.49
C ALA A 104 9.24 12.24 -1.04
N VAL A 105 8.12 12.90 -0.72
CA VAL A 105 8.12 14.27 -0.17
C VAL A 105 8.70 14.30 1.26
N ASP A 106 8.78 13.15 1.94
CA ASP A 106 9.39 13.02 3.26
C ASP A 106 10.83 12.46 3.18
N ARG A 107 11.57 12.58 4.29
CA ARG A 107 12.99 12.19 4.43
C ARG A 107 13.27 10.68 4.29
N ARG A 108 12.35 9.90 3.71
CA ARG A 108 12.50 8.45 3.51
C ARG A 108 12.72 8.05 2.05
N ALA A 109 13.06 9.02 1.19
CA ALA A 109 13.63 8.71 -0.11
C ALA A 109 14.81 7.75 0.05
N PHE A 110 14.87 6.76 -0.84
CA PHE A 110 15.99 5.84 -0.96
C PHE A 110 16.35 5.73 -2.43
N GLU A 111 17.60 5.43 -2.71
CA GLU A 111 18.10 5.12 -4.03
C GLU A 111 18.94 3.86 -3.88
N VAL A 112 18.60 2.83 -4.63
CA VAL A 112 19.30 1.54 -4.60
C VAL A 112 19.77 1.24 -6.00
N GLU A 113 21.08 1.10 -6.18
CA GLU A 113 21.63 0.77 -7.48
C GLU A 113 21.37 -0.70 -7.82
N TRP A 114 21.26 -1.00 -9.10
CA TRP A 114 21.15 -2.40 -9.55
C TRP A 114 22.39 -3.22 -9.16
N SER A 115 23.57 -2.61 -9.18
CA SER A 115 24.85 -3.22 -8.77
C SER A 115 24.80 -3.77 -7.33
N GLU A 116 24.03 -3.16 -6.45
CA GLU A 116 23.89 -3.54 -5.04
C GLU A 116 22.87 -4.65 -4.80
N LEU A 117 22.14 -5.06 -5.84
CA LEU A 117 21.12 -6.10 -5.77
C LEU A 117 21.58 -7.35 -6.52
N THR A 118 21.34 -8.50 -5.91
CA THR A 118 21.42 -9.79 -6.60
C THR A 118 20.11 -10.11 -7.29
N GLN A 119 18.98 -9.77 -6.65
CA GLN A 119 17.64 -10.03 -7.16
C GLN A 119 16.67 -8.91 -6.81
N ALA A 120 15.73 -8.66 -7.71
CA ALA A 120 14.58 -7.78 -7.50
C ALA A 120 13.33 -8.43 -8.12
N ARG A 121 12.23 -8.45 -7.37
CA ARG A 121 10.95 -9.01 -7.86
C ARG A 121 9.75 -8.37 -7.21
N VAL A 122 8.60 -8.53 -7.86
CA VAL A 122 7.31 -8.18 -7.30
C VAL A 122 6.71 -9.40 -6.61
N SER A 123 6.22 -9.22 -5.39
CA SER A 123 5.55 -10.26 -4.61
C SER A 123 4.12 -9.85 -4.30
N TYR A 124 3.19 -10.79 -4.48
CA TYR A 124 1.77 -10.62 -4.19
C TYR A 124 1.37 -11.52 -3.04
N ALA A 125 0.58 -10.98 -2.11
CA ALA A 125 0.00 -11.75 -1.02
C ALA A 125 -1.50 -11.48 -0.94
N ARG A 126 -2.32 -12.53 -0.96
CA ARG A 126 -3.76 -12.38 -0.74
C ARG A 126 -4.04 -12.38 0.75
N LYS A 127 -4.49 -11.25 1.28
CA LYS A 127 -4.96 -11.14 2.67
C LYS A 127 -6.46 -11.30 2.69
N ALA A 128 -6.93 -12.43 3.22
CA ALA A 128 -8.33 -12.56 3.63
C ALA A 128 -8.50 -11.87 4.98
N SER A 129 -9.32 -10.83 5.02
CA SER A 129 -9.75 -10.22 6.27
C SER A 129 -11.20 -10.62 6.53
N PRO A 130 -11.54 -11.05 7.77
CA PRO A 130 -12.94 -11.15 8.15
C PRO A 130 -13.57 -9.77 7.95
N LEU A 131 -14.70 -9.72 7.24
CA LEU A 131 -15.52 -8.50 7.18
C LEU A 131 -15.93 -8.15 8.62
N ARG A 132 -15.12 -7.33 9.29
CA ARG A 132 -15.46 -6.73 10.58
C ARG A 132 -16.46 -5.61 10.31
N SER A 133 -17.71 -5.97 10.04
CA SER A 133 -18.87 -5.14 10.35
C SER A 133 -20.17 -5.93 10.14
N PRO A 134 -20.84 -6.36 11.21
CA PRO A 134 -22.26 -6.69 11.19
C PRO A 134 -23.17 -5.43 11.02
N LEU A 135 -22.60 -4.21 11.08
CA LEU A 135 -23.33 -2.94 10.99
C LEU A 135 -23.51 -2.39 9.56
N ALA A 136 -23.00 -3.07 8.53
CA ALA A 136 -23.15 -2.65 7.12
C ALA A 136 -24.39 -3.25 6.42
N LEU A 137 -25.18 -4.08 7.12
CA LEU A 137 -26.44 -4.61 6.62
C LEU A 137 -27.61 -3.81 7.20
N GLY A 138 -27.75 -2.55 6.77
CA GLY A 138 -28.98 -1.78 6.90
C GLY A 138 -30.03 -2.23 5.88
N GLY A 139 -30.21 -3.54 5.74
CA GLY A 139 -31.08 -4.19 4.76
C GLY A 139 -31.46 -5.56 5.27
N VAL A 140 -32.35 -5.58 6.27
CA VAL A 140 -33.14 -6.76 6.60
C VAL A 140 -34.06 -6.99 5.41
N THR A 141 -33.63 -7.84 4.49
CA THR A 141 -34.57 -8.57 3.62
C THR A 141 -34.82 -9.90 4.33
N ASP A 142 -36.03 -10.08 4.84
CA ASP A 142 -36.51 -11.25 5.60
C ASP A 142 -36.55 -12.57 4.80
N ASP A 143 -35.88 -12.65 3.65
CA ASP A 143 -35.92 -13.81 2.74
C ASP A 143 -34.67 -14.72 2.84
N ALA A 144 -33.93 -14.69 3.95
CA ALA A 144 -32.80 -15.61 4.14
C ALA A 144 -33.30 -17.02 4.51
N PRO A 145 -33.02 -18.07 3.70
CA PRO A 145 -33.49 -19.43 3.98
C PRO A 145 -32.87 -19.98 5.28
N PRO A 146 -33.66 -20.69 6.11
CA PRO A 146 -33.18 -21.26 7.36
C PRO A 146 -32.23 -22.43 7.07
N GLY A 147 -30.92 -22.18 7.11
CA GLY A 147 -29.88 -23.20 6.90
C GLY A 147 -28.59 -22.74 6.22
N GLY A 148 -28.49 -21.47 5.79
CA GLY A 148 -27.29 -20.93 5.19
C GLY A 148 -26.12 -20.84 6.19
N ASN A 149 -25.09 -21.68 6.00
CA ASN A 149 -23.84 -21.63 6.74
C ASN A 149 -23.32 -20.18 6.77
N PRO A 150 -23.13 -19.54 7.93
CA PRO A 150 -22.56 -18.21 8.04
C PRO A 150 -21.05 -18.29 7.80
N ALA A 151 -20.65 -18.82 6.64
CA ALA A 151 -19.32 -18.72 6.08
C ALA A 151 -19.11 -17.24 5.70
N ARG A 152 -18.89 -16.46 6.77
CA ARG A 152 -18.21 -15.18 6.87
C ARG A 152 -17.67 -14.75 5.51
N HIS A 153 -18.34 -13.80 4.88
CA HIS A 153 -17.78 -13.11 3.73
C HIS A 153 -16.37 -12.63 4.11
N LEU A 154 -15.34 -13.22 3.50
CA LEU A 154 -13.97 -12.78 3.67
C LEU A 154 -13.70 -11.74 2.60
N ALA A 155 -13.36 -10.53 3.00
CA ALA A 155 -12.83 -9.56 2.05
C ALA A 155 -11.40 -10.00 1.70
N VAL A 156 -11.21 -10.46 0.47
CA VAL A 156 -9.88 -10.78 -0.05
C VAL A 156 -9.28 -9.49 -0.63
N SER A 157 -8.12 -9.10 -0.12
CA SER A 157 -7.33 -7.96 -0.61
C SER A 157 -5.99 -8.46 -1.12
N THR A 158 -5.44 -7.85 -2.17
CA THR A 158 -4.18 -8.28 -2.79
C THR A 158 -3.08 -7.29 -2.43
N PHE A 159 -2.24 -7.66 -1.49
CA PHE A 159 -1.10 -6.87 -1.08
C PHE A 159 0.06 -7.03 -2.06
N VAL A 160 0.52 -5.91 -2.59
CA VAL A 160 1.67 -5.83 -3.51
C VAL A 160 2.90 -5.34 -2.75
N ARG A 161 4.03 -5.99 -3.01
CA ARG A 161 5.33 -5.69 -2.40
C ARG A 161 6.44 -5.75 -3.44
N LEU A 162 7.49 -4.98 -3.21
CA LEU A 162 8.76 -5.10 -3.91
C LEU A 162 9.75 -5.79 -2.98
N ASP A 163 10.25 -6.94 -3.41
CA ASP A 163 11.27 -7.71 -2.71
C ASP A 163 12.63 -7.40 -3.35
N LEU A 164 13.53 -6.81 -2.56
CA LEU A 164 14.91 -6.54 -2.95
C LEU A 164 15.84 -7.46 -2.16
N VAL A 165 16.77 -8.08 -2.88
CA VAL A 165 17.74 -9.01 -2.32
C VAL A 165 19.13 -8.41 -2.46
N PRO A 166 19.75 -7.94 -1.36
CA PRO A 166 21.06 -7.31 -1.39
C PRO A 166 22.17 -8.24 -1.88
N ALA A 167 23.15 -7.65 -2.56
CA ALA A 167 24.37 -8.33 -2.98
C ALA A 167 25.36 -8.57 -1.82
N ASP A 168 25.32 -7.74 -0.78
CA ASP A 168 26.24 -7.81 0.35
C ASP A 168 25.57 -7.47 1.69
N ARG A 169 26.29 -7.73 2.79
CA ARG A 169 25.81 -7.51 4.17
C ARG A 169 25.84 -6.04 4.59
N SER A 170 26.69 -5.22 4.00
CA SER A 170 26.83 -3.78 4.34
C SER A 170 25.78 -2.91 3.63
N PHE A 171 24.96 -3.49 2.76
CA PHE A 171 23.83 -2.84 2.10
C PHE A 171 22.97 -2.02 3.06
N LEU A 172 22.59 -2.58 4.21
CA LEU A 172 21.72 -1.88 5.16
C LEU A 172 22.43 -0.74 5.89
N ASP A 173 23.76 -0.75 5.95
CA ASP A 173 24.51 0.37 6.52
C ASP A 173 24.62 1.54 5.54
N ARG A 174 24.63 1.24 4.23
CA ARG A 174 24.49 2.25 3.17
C ARG A 174 23.05 2.77 3.05
N HIS A 175 22.06 1.92 3.35
CA HIS A 175 20.62 2.22 3.24
C HIS A 175 19.88 2.13 4.59
N PRO A 176 20.15 3.05 5.54
CA PRO A 176 19.54 3.00 6.88
C PRO A 176 18.01 3.17 6.85
N ASN A 177 17.51 3.89 5.85
CA ASN A 177 16.08 4.05 5.53
C ASN A 177 15.37 2.72 5.16
N LEU A 178 16.11 1.70 4.71
CA LEU A 178 15.58 0.38 4.37
C LEU A 178 15.59 -0.61 5.53
N LYS A 179 16.26 -0.30 6.65
CA LYS A 179 16.31 -1.15 7.86
C LYS A 179 14.91 -1.58 8.37
N PRO A 180 13.88 -0.69 8.41
CA PRO A 180 12.53 -1.08 8.86
C PRO A 180 11.84 -2.12 7.96
N PHE A 181 12.26 -2.24 6.70
CA PHE A 181 11.70 -3.18 5.72
C PHE A 181 12.44 -4.52 5.68
N ARG A 182 13.50 -4.67 6.48
CA ARG A 182 14.25 -5.91 6.59
C ARG A 182 13.34 -6.99 7.16
N ARG A 183 13.15 -8.08 6.42
CA ARG A 183 12.59 -9.31 6.97
C ARG A 183 13.57 -10.46 6.79
N PHE A 184 13.67 -11.25 7.85
CA PHE A 184 14.30 -12.56 7.78
C PHE A 184 13.25 -13.53 7.30
N THR A 185 13.39 -14.01 6.07
CA THR A 185 12.61 -15.15 5.60
C THR A 185 13.38 -16.42 5.87
N LYS A 186 12.85 -17.27 6.74
CA LYS A 186 13.14 -18.71 6.63
C LYS A 186 12.55 -19.14 5.29
N PRO A 187 13.33 -19.72 4.35
CA PRO A 187 12.81 -20.08 3.04
C PRO A 187 11.60 -21.00 3.22
N PRO A 188 10.39 -20.59 2.77
CA PRO A 188 9.21 -21.41 2.93
C PRO A 188 9.22 -22.46 1.82
N GLY A 189 9.72 -23.67 2.09
CA GLY A 189 9.52 -24.86 1.25
C GLY A 189 9.94 -24.78 -0.23
N GLY A 190 10.61 -23.70 -0.65
CA GLY A 190 11.02 -23.45 -2.02
C GLY A 190 12.34 -22.68 -2.00
N GLN A 191 13.36 -23.28 -2.59
CA GLN A 191 14.71 -22.75 -2.68
C GLN A 191 14.69 -21.39 -3.36
N LEU A 192 14.86 -20.29 -2.60
CA LEU A 192 15.66 -19.21 -3.16
C LEU A 192 17.07 -19.79 -3.30
N PRO A 193 17.75 -19.60 -4.44
CA PRO A 193 19.15 -19.96 -4.53
C PRO A 193 19.90 -19.23 -3.40
N PRO A 194 20.78 -19.91 -2.66
CA PRO A 194 21.52 -19.28 -1.58
C PRO A 194 22.28 -18.06 -2.13
N ALA A 195 22.29 -16.97 -1.36
CA ALA A 195 23.13 -15.83 -1.69
C ALA A 195 24.58 -16.31 -1.87
N PRO A 196 25.36 -15.72 -2.79
CA PRO A 196 26.76 -16.10 -2.99
C PRO A 196 27.65 -15.87 -1.75
N TRP A 197 27.15 -15.17 -0.72
CA TRP A 197 27.80 -14.93 0.57
C TRP A 197 27.15 -15.67 1.75
N ALA A 198 26.16 -16.53 1.46
CA ALA A 198 25.51 -17.39 2.46
C ALA A 198 26.38 -18.63 2.71
N ASP A 199 27.55 -18.40 3.31
CA ASP A 199 28.57 -19.43 3.55
C ASP A 199 28.17 -20.41 4.67
N ASP A 200 27.07 -20.14 5.37
CA ASP A 200 26.51 -21.03 6.39
C ASP A 200 25.14 -21.55 5.99
N VAL A 201 24.97 -22.87 6.12
CA VAL A 201 23.70 -23.59 6.15
C VAL A 201 22.89 -23.09 7.37
N GLY A 202 22.32 -21.90 7.27
CA GLY A 202 21.70 -21.18 8.39
C GLY A 202 21.68 -19.66 8.25
N SER A 203 22.48 -19.09 7.35
CA SER A 203 22.49 -17.65 7.05
C SER A 203 21.20 -17.22 6.35
N SER A 204 20.22 -16.78 7.13
CA SER A 204 18.99 -16.19 6.59
C SER A 204 19.33 -14.95 5.77
N GLN A 205 19.19 -15.02 4.45
CA GLN A 205 19.33 -13.87 3.57
C GLN A 205 18.31 -12.81 3.96
N ALA A 206 18.78 -11.58 4.19
CA ALA A 206 17.90 -10.46 4.48
C ALA A 206 17.20 -10.05 3.19
N ILE A 207 15.88 -10.24 3.11
CA ILE A 207 15.07 -9.70 2.02
C ILE A 207 14.50 -8.37 2.50
N ILE A 208 14.69 -7.31 1.72
CA ILE A 208 14.07 -6.01 1.97
C ILE A 208 12.71 -6.03 1.28
N ARG A 209 11.64 -6.00 2.08
CA ARG A 209 10.27 -6.12 1.59
C ARG A 209 9.56 -4.78 1.73
N ILE A 210 9.39 -4.08 0.62
CA ILE A 210 8.77 -2.75 0.59
C ILE A 210 7.29 -2.90 0.26
N PRO A 211 6.36 -2.64 1.21
CA PRO A 211 4.94 -2.81 0.97
C PRO A 211 4.32 -1.59 0.30
N PHE A 212 3.48 -1.81 -0.73
CA PHE A 212 2.66 -0.76 -1.36
C PHE A 212 1.18 -0.85 -1.01
N GLY A 213 0.75 -1.95 -0.39
CA GLY A 213 -0.64 -2.14 0.03
C GLY A 213 -1.50 -2.81 -1.04
N ASP A 214 -2.81 -2.56 -0.99
CA ASP A 214 -3.81 -3.15 -1.90
C ASP A 214 -3.92 -2.33 -3.19
N LEU A 215 -2.95 -2.55 -4.08
CA LEU A 215 -2.74 -1.79 -5.32
C LEU A 215 -2.41 -2.74 -6.48
N PRO A 216 -3.36 -3.58 -6.94
CA PRO A 216 -3.09 -4.58 -7.97
C PRO A 216 -2.60 -3.95 -9.28
N GLU A 217 -3.07 -2.75 -9.64
CA GLU A 217 -2.60 -2.02 -10.83
C GLU A 217 -1.12 -1.62 -10.77
N VAL A 218 -0.60 -1.33 -9.58
CA VAL A 218 0.80 -0.93 -9.37
C VAL A 218 1.75 -2.08 -9.67
N ALA A 219 1.31 -3.30 -9.44
CA ALA A 219 2.19 -4.45 -9.55
C ALA A 219 2.62 -4.76 -10.99
N ALA A 220 1.73 -4.58 -11.96
CA ALA A 220 2.07 -4.69 -13.38
C ALA A 220 3.08 -3.60 -13.78
N ALA A 221 2.91 -2.37 -13.29
CA ALA A 221 3.84 -1.27 -13.54
C ALA A 221 5.22 -1.51 -12.89
N LEU A 222 5.24 -2.06 -11.67
CA LEU A 222 6.48 -2.46 -11.00
C LEU A 222 7.20 -3.58 -11.77
N ASP A 223 6.48 -4.63 -12.18
CA ASP A 223 7.08 -5.73 -12.95
C ASP A 223 7.62 -5.26 -14.29
N ALA A 224 6.90 -4.38 -14.99
CA ALA A 224 7.36 -3.78 -16.23
C ALA A 224 8.65 -2.96 -16.02
N GLY A 225 8.72 -2.16 -14.94
CA GLY A 225 9.92 -1.43 -14.56
C GLY A 225 11.12 -2.34 -14.28
N LEU A 226 10.92 -3.38 -13.47
CA LEU A 226 11.97 -4.36 -13.15
C LEU A 226 12.45 -5.10 -14.40
N ARG A 227 11.54 -5.60 -15.22
CA ARG A 227 11.87 -6.33 -16.45
C ARG A 227 12.70 -5.48 -17.41
N ARG A 228 12.43 -4.18 -17.47
CA ARG A 228 13.13 -3.25 -18.35
C ARG A 228 14.52 -2.87 -17.84
N PHE A 229 14.68 -2.61 -16.54
CA PHE A 229 15.90 -1.99 -16.01
C PHE A 229 16.78 -2.90 -15.15
N ALA A 230 16.21 -3.90 -14.46
CA ALA A 230 16.99 -4.76 -13.56
C ALA A 230 17.86 -5.79 -14.32
N GLY A 231 17.55 -6.03 -15.60
CA GLY A 231 18.23 -6.99 -16.45
C GLY A 231 18.21 -8.40 -15.83
N PRO A 232 19.36 -9.08 -15.66
CA PRO A 232 19.42 -10.44 -15.11
C PRO A 232 18.99 -10.55 -13.64
N ARG A 233 18.82 -9.43 -12.94
CA ARG A 233 18.39 -9.38 -11.54
C ARG A 233 16.87 -9.44 -11.40
N HIS A 234 16.13 -9.24 -12.50
CA HIS A 234 14.68 -9.40 -12.50
C HIS A 234 14.34 -10.87 -12.31
N HIS A 235 13.47 -11.15 -11.34
CA HIS A 235 12.83 -12.46 -11.22
C HIS A 235 11.33 -12.35 -11.47
N PRO A 236 10.71 -13.39 -12.04
CA PRO A 236 9.27 -13.43 -12.25
C PRO A 236 8.50 -13.14 -10.96
N PRO A 237 7.35 -12.46 -11.05
CA PRO A 237 6.58 -12.16 -9.88
C PRO A 237 6.12 -13.41 -9.13
N VAL A 238 6.13 -13.35 -7.80
CA VAL A 238 5.77 -14.48 -6.93
C VAL A 238 4.43 -14.24 -6.26
N ASN A 239 3.53 -15.22 -6.36
CA ASN A 239 2.32 -15.25 -5.55
C ASN A 239 2.62 -16.00 -4.25
N GLU A 240 2.70 -15.29 -3.13
CA GLU A 240 2.92 -15.85 -1.79
C GLU A 240 1.69 -16.60 -1.26
N GLY A 241 0.58 -16.62 -2.00
CA GLY A 241 -0.65 -17.30 -1.62
C GLY A 241 -1.47 -16.53 -0.59
N LEU A 242 -2.24 -17.28 0.21
CA LEU A 242 -3.10 -16.71 1.25
C LEU A 242 -2.28 -16.38 2.51
N ALA A 243 -2.06 -15.09 2.69
CA ALA A 243 -1.43 -14.49 3.84
C ALA A 243 -2.43 -14.41 5.02
N LEU A 244 -2.51 -15.48 5.82
CA LEU A 244 -3.30 -15.48 7.07
C LEU A 244 -2.58 -14.62 8.12
N GLY A 245 -3.12 -13.43 8.41
CA GLY A 245 -2.72 -12.63 9.56
C GLY A 245 -1.37 -11.92 9.45
N PHE A 246 -1.29 -10.84 8.67
CA PHE A 246 -0.24 -9.82 8.87
C PHE A 246 -0.82 -8.68 9.71
N THR A 247 -0.43 -8.60 10.97
CA THR A 247 -0.40 -7.37 11.75
C THR A 247 0.90 -6.64 11.40
N TYR A 248 0.78 -5.41 10.91
CA TYR A 248 1.90 -4.47 10.88
C TYR A 248 2.02 -3.96 12.32
N SER A 249 3.02 -4.46 13.06
CA SER A 249 3.47 -3.87 14.33
C SER A 249 4.32 -2.65 14.05
#